data_AF-A0A956B922-F1
#
_entry.id   AF-A0A956B922-F1
#
_cell.length_a   1.000
_cell.length_b   1.000
_cell.length_c   1.000
_cell.angle_alpha   90.00
_cell.angle_beta   90.00
_cell.angle_gamma   90.00
#
_symmetry.space_group_name_H-M   'P 1'
#
loop_
_entity.id
_entity.type
_entity.pdbx_description
1 polymer ?
#
loop_
_entity_poly.entity_id
_entity_poly.type
_entity_poly.pdbx_seq_one_letter_code
_entity_poly.pdbx_strand_id
1 'polypeptide(L)'
;MSKKSYMVGGFALLLIGCNGGESNFIPLWATVPGYSLDEATGLVTCDGELSEEQMLGISVDVSIQSSLTLYVLAENRAMDQEVILGNGGQYTPSNQITPLRFDFHWECDSTGFTADLGPLYVPAFSATQPFCLDKRGDAEDQDFKGADTISASGPAIIPEERGHIEVQVVPSQLIEGIYDTFEFAKQADLCCDQAGGCQEVGSASVDANTECGKLQALFDTVAGENAFSANTIADVQRWRPFLAYTSVFTNSTGKRPSQYAMRLRGRFEGMTPSGDLITSSEYATDIGFCEGCVFNAASLCLNY
;
A
#
# COMPACT_ATOMS: atom_id res chain seq x y z
N MET A 1 -60.10 30.93 -33.81
CA MET A 1 -59.44 31.88 -32.90
C MET A 1 -59.10 31.17 -31.60
N SER A 2 -57.82 31.21 -31.23
CA SER A 2 -57.20 30.91 -29.94
C SER A 2 -57.36 29.49 -29.34
N LYS A 3 -56.36 28.64 -29.62
CA LYS A 3 -55.92 27.56 -28.72
C LYS A 3 -55.27 28.22 -27.51
N LYS A 4 -55.71 27.89 -26.29
CA LYS A 4 -54.91 28.13 -25.07
C LYS A 4 -54.29 26.81 -24.65
N SER A 5 -52.98 26.72 -24.89
CA SER A 5 -52.09 25.75 -24.27
C SER A 5 -51.96 26.09 -22.79
N TYR A 6 -52.07 25.08 -21.92
CA TYR A 6 -51.53 25.15 -20.56
C TYR A 6 -50.41 24.12 -20.48
N MET A 7 -49.18 24.62 -20.51
CA MET A 7 -48.01 23.92 -19.97
C MET A 7 -48.05 24.06 -18.45
N VAL A 8 -48.08 22.92 -17.76
CA VAL A 8 -47.63 22.72 -16.38
C VAL A 8 -47.04 21.29 -16.44
N GLY A 9 -45.73 21.05 -16.44
CA GLY A 9 -44.73 21.67 -15.59
C GLY A 9 -44.79 21.00 -14.23
N GLY A 10 -44.41 19.72 -14.13
CA GLY A 10 -44.54 18.96 -12.89
C GLY A 10 -43.70 17.70 -12.92
N PHE A 11 -42.45 17.83 -12.44
CA PHE A 11 -41.64 16.82 -11.79
C PHE A 11 -41.98 15.35 -12.12
N ALA A 12 -41.36 14.82 -13.17
CA ALA A 12 -40.96 13.43 -13.14
C ALA A 12 -39.85 13.34 -12.09
N LEU A 13 -40.22 13.06 -10.83
CA LEU A 13 -39.32 12.40 -9.90
C LEU A 13 -38.90 11.09 -10.57
N LEU A 14 -37.75 11.12 -11.25
CA LEU A 14 -37.01 9.91 -11.56
C LEU A 14 -36.69 9.28 -10.21
N LEU A 15 -37.45 8.24 -9.89
CA LEU A 15 -37.02 7.19 -8.99
C LEU A 15 -35.73 6.61 -9.59
N ILE A 16 -34.61 7.26 -9.32
CA ILE A 16 -33.27 6.66 -9.39
C ILE A 16 -33.27 5.66 -8.25
N GLY A 17 -33.90 4.51 -8.49
CA GLY A 17 -33.94 3.40 -7.57
C GLY A 17 -32.53 2.83 -7.44
N CYS A 18 -31.97 2.95 -6.23
CA CYS A 18 -31.19 1.92 -5.54
C CYS A 18 -30.20 1.07 -6.38
N ASN A 19 -29.44 1.67 -7.29
CA ASN A 19 -28.13 1.14 -7.67
C ASN A 19 -27.10 2.07 -7.03
N GLY A 20 -26.74 1.80 -5.78
CA GLY A 20 -25.57 2.47 -5.20
C GLY A 20 -24.39 2.18 -6.11
N GLY A 21 -23.79 3.21 -6.72
CA GLY A 21 -22.68 3.07 -7.67
C GLY A 21 -21.51 2.25 -7.11
N GLU A 22 -21.41 2.16 -5.78
CA GLU A 22 -20.45 1.35 -5.03
C GLU A 22 -20.45 -0.14 -5.38
N SER A 23 -21.56 -0.72 -5.87
CA SER A 23 -21.60 -2.15 -6.22
C SER A 23 -21.11 -2.45 -7.64
N ASN A 24 -20.95 -1.44 -8.48
CA ASN A 24 -20.73 -1.64 -9.90
C ASN A 24 -19.26 -1.49 -10.31
N PHE A 25 -18.43 -0.84 -9.49
CA PHE A 25 -17.01 -0.74 -9.73
C PHE A 25 -16.26 -1.56 -8.68
N ILE A 26 -15.68 -2.69 -9.10
CA ILE A 26 -15.16 -3.71 -8.17
C ILE A 26 -13.69 -3.96 -8.47
N PRO A 27 -12.75 -3.46 -7.65
CA PRO A 27 -11.37 -3.94 -7.67
C PRO A 27 -11.32 -5.40 -7.24
N LEU A 28 -10.57 -6.21 -7.98
CA LEU A 28 -10.51 -7.67 -7.80
C LEU A 28 -9.19 -8.09 -7.15
N TRP A 29 -8.07 -7.94 -7.86
CA TRP A 29 -6.74 -8.31 -7.37
C TRP A 29 -5.65 -7.54 -8.11
N ALA A 30 -4.45 -7.50 -7.53
CA ALA A 30 -3.26 -6.97 -8.21
C ALA A 30 -2.65 -8.00 -9.17
N THR A 31 -2.14 -7.51 -10.31
CA THR A 31 -1.39 -8.25 -11.32
C THR A 31 0.00 -7.63 -11.53
N VAL A 32 0.85 -8.32 -12.27
CA VAL A 32 2.21 -7.91 -12.68
C VAL A 32 2.29 -7.76 -14.19
N PRO A 33 3.28 -7.00 -14.69
CA PRO A 33 3.73 -7.19 -16.06
C PRO A 33 4.10 -8.65 -16.30
N GLY A 34 3.84 -9.12 -17.51
CA GLY A 34 4.27 -10.41 -18.01
C GLY A 34 5.79 -10.49 -17.91
N TYR A 35 6.29 -11.71 -17.80
CA TYR A 35 7.72 -11.93 -17.77
C TYR A 35 8.07 -13.24 -18.46
N SER A 36 9.26 -13.23 -19.05
CA SER A 36 9.91 -14.40 -19.60
C SER A 36 11.19 -14.70 -18.82
N LEU A 37 11.36 -15.97 -18.42
CA LEU A 37 12.55 -16.46 -17.75
C LEU A 37 13.38 -17.26 -18.76
N ASP A 38 14.60 -16.82 -19.02
CA ASP A 38 15.58 -17.64 -19.74
C ASP A 38 16.14 -18.69 -18.77
N GLU A 39 15.70 -19.94 -18.93
CA GLU A 39 16.14 -21.06 -18.08
C GLU A 39 17.65 -21.34 -18.15
N ALA A 40 18.33 -20.96 -19.25
CA ALA A 40 19.75 -21.21 -19.43
C ALA A 40 20.64 -20.19 -18.70
N THR A 41 20.18 -18.94 -18.63
CA THR A 41 20.95 -17.84 -18.00
C THR A 41 20.37 -17.40 -16.65
N GLY A 42 19.14 -17.79 -16.34
CA GLY A 42 18.37 -17.30 -15.20
C GLY A 42 17.93 -15.84 -15.35
N LEU A 43 18.07 -15.25 -16.55
CA LEU A 43 17.71 -13.85 -16.80
C LEU A 43 16.18 -13.71 -16.90
N VAL A 44 15.64 -12.76 -16.16
CA VAL A 44 14.22 -12.37 -16.23
C VAL A 44 14.08 -11.17 -17.16
N THR A 45 13.20 -11.27 -18.15
CA THR A 45 12.80 -10.16 -19.02
C THR A 45 11.35 -9.82 -18.73
N CYS A 46 11.03 -8.54 -18.61
CA CYS A 46 9.66 -8.08 -18.37
C CYS A 46 9.02 -7.73 -19.71
N ASP A 47 7.93 -8.41 -20.01
CA ASP A 47 7.14 -8.27 -21.20
C ASP A 47 6.07 -7.25 -20.78
N GLY A 48 6.18 -5.97 -21.18
CA GLY A 48 5.36 -4.86 -20.65
C GLY A 48 3.83 -4.97 -20.84
N GLU A 49 3.31 -6.13 -21.23
CA GLU A 49 1.90 -6.49 -21.21
C GLU A 49 1.53 -7.03 -19.82
N LEU A 50 0.33 -6.73 -19.30
CA LEU A 50 -0.07 -7.23 -17.98
C LEU A 50 -0.52 -8.68 -18.06
N SER A 51 -0.15 -9.48 -17.06
CA SER A 51 -0.65 -10.84 -16.89
C SER A 51 -2.12 -10.82 -16.41
N GLU A 52 -2.90 -11.85 -16.76
CA GLU A 52 -4.21 -12.08 -16.12
C GLU A 52 -4.09 -12.86 -14.79
N GLU A 53 -2.88 -13.32 -14.45
CA GLU A 53 -2.65 -14.11 -13.25
C GLU A 53 -2.78 -13.27 -11.98
N GLN A 54 -3.41 -13.87 -10.97
CA GLN A 54 -3.51 -13.26 -9.64
C GLN A 54 -2.15 -13.33 -8.94
N MET A 55 -1.68 -12.20 -8.42
CA MET A 55 -0.54 -12.21 -7.50
C MET A 55 -0.92 -12.85 -6.16
N LEU A 56 -0.29 -13.98 -5.86
CA LEU A 56 -0.32 -14.62 -4.54
C LEU A 56 0.82 -14.05 -3.68
N GLY A 57 0.66 -12.80 -3.26
CA GLY A 57 1.61 -12.10 -2.37
C GLY A 57 2.46 -11.08 -3.11
N ILE A 58 2.44 -9.86 -2.60
CA ILE A 58 3.22 -8.73 -3.09
C ILE A 58 4.37 -8.54 -2.12
N SER A 59 5.59 -8.42 -2.63
CA SER A 59 6.77 -8.28 -1.79
C SER A 59 7.65 -7.16 -2.30
N VAL A 60 8.07 -6.29 -1.38
CA VAL A 60 8.96 -5.17 -1.64
C VAL A 60 10.29 -5.42 -0.95
N ASP A 61 11.34 -5.59 -1.75
CA ASP A 61 12.70 -5.65 -1.23
C ASP A 61 13.24 -4.22 -1.10
N VAL A 62 13.25 -3.70 0.12
CA VAL A 62 13.59 -2.30 0.40
C VAL A 62 15.07 -1.99 0.14
N SER A 63 15.91 -3.01 -0.08
CA SER A 63 17.33 -2.81 -0.43
C SER A 63 17.56 -2.52 -1.92
N ILE A 64 16.60 -2.83 -2.78
CA ILE A 64 16.74 -2.72 -4.24
C ILE A 64 15.60 -1.94 -4.91
N GLN A 65 14.41 -1.90 -4.32
CA GLN A 65 13.26 -1.19 -4.87
C GLN A 65 13.14 0.18 -4.21
N SER A 66 12.77 1.20 -4.98
CA SER A 66 12.57 2.57 -4.49
C SER A 66 11.11 3.04 -4.59
N SER A 67 10.23 2.26 -5.22
CA SER A 67 8.78 2.45 -5.18
C SER A 67 8.07 1.16 -5.60
N LEU A 68 6.74 1.14 -5.47
CA LEU A 68 5.90 0.07 -6.04
C LEU A 68 4.71 0.69 -6.76
N THR A 69 4.59 0.36 -8.05
CA THR A 69 3.37 0.55 -8.82
C THR A 69 2.57 -0.75 -8.82
N LEU A 70 1.28 -0.66 -8.47
CA LEU A 70 0.34 -1.78 -8.57
C LEU A 70 -0.55 -1.61 -9.78
N TYR A 71 -0.74 -2.72 -10.49
CA TYR A 71 -1.75 -2.86 -11.51
C TYR A 71 -2.91 -3.66 -10.93
N VAL A 72 -4.01 -3.00 -10.58
CA VAL A 72 -5.20 -3.63 -10.01
C VAL A 72 -6.18 -3.94 -11.13
N LEU A 73 -6.56 -5.21 -11.26
CA LEU A 73 -7.66 -5.61 -12.13
C LEU A 73 -8.97 -5.19 -11.47
N ALA A 74 -9.82 -4.49 -12.20
CA ALA A 74 -11.14 -4.05 -11.76
C ALA A 74 -12.22 -4.42 -12.77
N GLU A 75 -13.43 -4.67 -12.27
CA GLU A 75 -14.62 -5.01 -13.04
C GLU A 75 -15.61 -3.85 -13.00
N ASN A 76 -16.12 -3.47 -14.17
CA ASN A 76 -17.24 -2.54 -14.29
C ASN A 76 -18.52 -3.34 -14.55
N ARG A 77 -19.35 -3.54 -13.54
CA ARG A 77 -20.67 -4.19 -13.63
C ARG A 77 -21.81 -3.24 -13.96
N ALA A 78 -21.52 -1.96 -14.22
CA ALA A 78 -22.56 -1.06 -14.69
C ALA A 78 -23.08 -1.55 -16.03
N MET A 79 -24.40 -1.52 -16.20
CA MET A 79 -25.04 -1.73 -17.49
C MET A 79 -25.35 -0.39 -18.12
N ASP A 80 -25.13 -0.26 -19.42
CA ASP A 80 -25.59 0.89 -20.18
C ASP A 80 -27.13 0.96 -20.12
N GLN A 81 -27.67 2.09 -19.66
CA GLN A 81 -29.12 2.28 -19.55
C GLN A 81 -29.63 3.13 -20.70
N GLU A 82 -30.64 2.63 -21.40
CA GLU A 82 -31.28 3.36 -22.48
C GLU A 82 -32.22 4.45 -21.93
N VAL A 83 -31.97 5.70 -22.32
CA VAL A 83 -32.81 6.85 -21.97
C VAL A 83 -33.69 7.22 -23.15
N ILE A 84 -35.01 7.19 -22.93
CA ILE A 84 -35.99 7.66 -23.91
C ILE A 84 -36.16 9.17 -23.78
N LEU A 85 -35.77 9.91 -24.83
CA LEU A 85 -35.93 11.35 -24.91
C LEU A 85 -37.38 11.72 -25.22
N GLY A 86 -37.82 12.90 -24.76
CA GLY A 86 -39.21 13.37 -24.93
C GLY A 86 -39.67 13.55 -26.39
N ASN A 87 -38.76 13.50 -27.37
CA ASN A 87 -39.04 13.51 -28.80
C ASN A 87 -39.15 12.09 -29.41
N GLY A 88 -39.07 11.04 -28.60
CA GLY A 88 -39.02 9.64 -29.05
C GLY A 88 -37.64 9.18 -29.53
N GLY A 89 -36.60 10.00 -29.40
CA GLY A 89 -35.22 9.58 -29.62
C GLY A 89 -34.74 8.69 -28.48
N GLN A 90 -33.80 7.79 -28.79
CA GLN A 90 -33.11 6.96 -27.81
C GLN A 90 -31.67 7.44 -27.67
N TYR A 91 -31.18 7.51 -26.43
CA TYR A 91 -29.79 7.81 -26.13
C TYR A 91 -29.32 6.87 -25.03
N THR A 92 -28.20 6.20 -25.26
CA THR A 92 -27.56 5.32 -24.28
C THR A 92 -26.27 5.99 -23.84
N PRO A 93 -26.26 6.70 -22.69
CA PRO A 93 -25.02 7.19 -22.11
C PRO A 93 -24.12 5.98 -21.80
N SER A 94 -22.85 6.08 -22.18
CA SER A 94 -21.87 5.06 -21.82
C SER A 94 -21.56 5.17 -20.34
N ASN A 95 -21.66 4.03 -19.64
CA ASN A 95 -21.29 3.88 -18.24
C ASN A 95 -19.86 3.35 -18.07
N GLN A 96 -18.99 3.61 -19.05
CA GLN A 96 -17.56 3.33 -18.91
C GLN A 96 -16.96 4.16 -17.78
N ILE A 97 -16.02 3.58 -17.04
CA ILE A 97 -15.42 4.22 -15.86
C ILE A 97 -13.94 4.44 -16.13
N THR A 98 -13.53 5.71 -16.16
CA THR A 98 -12.11 6.08 -16.23
C THR A 98 -11.57 6.20 -14.79
N PRO A 99 -10.52 5.46 -14.40
CA PRO A 99 -9.91 5.62 -13.08
C PRO A 99 -9.38 7.03 -12.86
N LEU A 100 -9.51 7.55 -11.64
CA LEU A 100 -9.04 8.89 -11.27
C LEU A 100 -8.09 8.89 -10.10
N ARG A 101 -8.48 8.24 -9.00
CA ARG A 101 -7.71 8.24 -7.75
C ARG A 101 -7.98 7.01 -6.92
N PHE A 102 -7.07 6.78 -5.97
CA PHE A 102 -7.20 5.78 -4.94
C PHE A 102 -7.06 6.47 -3.59
N ASP A 103 -8.13 6.44 -2.82
CA ASP A 103 -8.17 6.94 -1.45
C ASP A 103 -7.91 5.76 -0.51
N PHE A 104 -6.79 5.78 0.20
CA PHE A 104 -6.30 4.60 0.92
C PHE A 104 -5.62 4.93 2.25
N HIS A 105 -5.40 3.88 3.03
CA HIS A 105 -4.59 3.90 4.24
C HIS A 105 -3.81 2.59 4.38
N TRP A 106 -2.73 2.67 5.16
CA TRP A 106 -1.95 1.49 5.56
C TRP A 106 -2.38 1.00 6.95
N GLU A 107 -2.59 -0.29 7.08
CA GLU A 107 -2.80 -0.98 8.35
C GLU A 107 -1.57 -1.84 8.65
N CYS A 108 -0.99 -1.68 9.84
CA CYS A 108 0.11 -2.54 10.28
C CYS A 108 -0.47 -3.77 11.00
N ASP A 109 -0.04 -4.98 10.63
CA ASP A 109 -0.48 -6.21 11.30
C ASP A 109 0.35 -6.48 12.55
N SER A 110 -0.23 -6.28 13.73
CA SER A 110 0.38 -6.56 15.04
C SER A 110 0.35 -8.03 15.44
N THR A 111 -0.34 -8.90 14.69
CA THR A 111 -0.50 -10.31 15.07
C THR A 111 0.76 -11.15 14.83
N GLY A 112 1.67 -10.70 13.96
CA GLY A 112 3.00 -11.30 13.77
C GLY A 112 4.02 -10.95 14.86
N PHE A 113 3.67 -10.03 15.77
CA PHE A 113 4.55 -9.54 16.82
C PHE A 113 4.21 -10.26 18.12
N THR A 114 5.21 -10.88 18.75
CA THR A 114 5.07 -11.28 20.16
C THR A 114 4.66 -10.05 20.95
N ALA A 115 3.73 -10.21 21.90
CA ALA A 115 3.06 -9.12 22.63
C ALA A 115 3.99 -8.08 23.29
N ASP A 116 5.29 -8.35 23.36
CA ASP A 116 6.35 -7.52 23.95
C ASP A 116 6.84 -6.38 23.04
N LEU A 117 6.38 -6.31 21.77
CA LEU A 117 6.91 -5.38 20.76
C LEU A 117 6.23 -3.99 20.71
N GLY A 118 5.21 -3.75 21.52
CA GLY A 118 4.54 -2.45 21.59
C GLY A 118 3.72 -2.08 20.33
N PRO A 119 3.25 -0.83 20.19
CA PRO A 119 2.66 -0.32 18.95
C PRO A 119 3.63 -0.44 17.79
N LEU A 120 3.12 -0.86 16.63
CA LEU A 120 3.88 -0.90 15.38
C LEU A 120 4.24 0.52 14.97
N TYR A 121 5.48 0.91 15.26
CA TYR A 121 6.05 2.16 14.81
C TYR A 121 6.87 1.88 13.56
N VAL A 122 6.28 2.15 12.39
CA VAL A 122 7.09 2.61 11.26
C VAL A 122 7.60 4.01 11.65
N PRO A 123 8.86 4.38 11.37
CA PRO A 123 9.36 5.73 11.60
C PRO A 123 8.34 6.72 11.05
N ALA A 124 7.82 7.56 11.94
CA ALA A 124 6.83 8.54 11.55
C ALA A 124 7.52 9.54 10.62
N PHE A 125 7.24 9.48 9.31
CA PHE A 125 7.72 10.47 8.33
C PHE A 125 7.29 11.91 8.67
N SER A 126 6.36 12.03 9.60
CA SER A 126 5.92 13.26 10.20
C SER A 126 5.83 13.07 11.71
N ALA A 127 6.43 13.96 12.49
CA ALA A 127 6.23 14.03 13.94
C ALA A 127 4.75 14.24 14.35
N THR A 128 3.85 14.45 13.37
CA THR A 128 2.43 14.76 13.58
C THR A 128 1.45 13.77 12.95
N GLN A 129 1.91 12.78 12.17
CA GLN A 129 1.03 11.81 11.52
C GLN A 129 1.63 10.39 11.54
N PRO A 130 0.96 9.40 12.18
CA PRO A 130 1.39 8.01 12.14
C PRO A 130 1.18 7.43 10.72
N PHE A 131 2.17 6.67 10.23
CA PHE A 131 2.13 6.11 8.87
C PHE A 131 1.10 4.98 8.70
N CYS A 132 0.88 4.19 9.75
CA CYS A 132 -0.08 3.10 9.71
C CYS A 132 -0.98 3.09 10.94
N LEU A 133 -2.18 2.57 10.74
CA LEU A 133 -3.16 2.38 11.82
C LEU A 133 -2.80 1.12 12.62
N ASP A 134 -2.63 1.26 13.95
CA ASP A 134 -2.63 0.12 14.86
C ASP A 134 -4.08 -0.33 15.07
N LYS A 135 -4.40 -1.55 14.61
CA LYS A 135 -5.74 -2.16 14.71
C LYS A 135 -6.26 -2.31 16.15
N ARG A 136 -5.40 -2.15 17.16
CA ARG A 136 -5.84 -2.15 18.58
C ARG A 136 -6.55 -0.86 18.99
N GLY A 137 -6.44 0.20 18.17
CA GLY A 137 -7.03 1.51 18.42
C GLY A 137 -8.49 1.68 18.01
N ASP A 138 -9.17 0.60 17.60
CA ASP A 138 -10.59 0.59 17.21
C ASP A 138 -11.51 0.97 18.38
N ALA A 139 -11.59 2.27 18.65
CA ALA A 139 -12.78 2.91 19.17
C ALA A 139 -13.39 3.69 18.00
N GLU A 140 -14.50 3.15 17.51
CA GLU A 140 -15.50 3.80 16.66
C GLU A 140 -15.59 5.31 16.98
N ASP A 141 -15.57 6.19 15.97
CA ASP A 141 -15.70 7.66 16.05
C ASP A 141 -14.45 8.54 16.26
N GLN A 142 -13.31 8.25 15.63
CA GLN A 142 -12.31 9.31 15.39
C GLN A 142 -12.27 9.69 13.92
N ASP A 143 -12.71 10.94 13.64
CA ASP A 143 -12.50 11.64 12.37
C ASP A 143 -11.06 11.39 11.88
N PHE A 144 -10.95 10.64 10.79
CA PHE A 144 -9.72 10.05 10.29
C PHE A 144 -8.66 11.13 9.96
N LYS A 145 -7.45 10.96 10.50
CA LYS A 145 -6.24 11.73 10.13
C LYS A 145 -5.15 10.77 9.67
N GLY A 146 -5.20 10.34 8.41
CA GLY A 146 -4.22 9.40 7.86
C GLY A 146 -4.60 8.69 6.55
N ALA A 147 -5.70 9.09 5.90
CA ALA A 147 -5.98 8.67 4.53
C ALA A 147 -5.11 9.48 3.57
N ASP A 148 -4.46 8.79 2.63
CA ASP A 148 -3.75 9.39 1.52
C ASP A 148 -4.57 9.22 0.23
N THR A 149 -4.37 10.14 -0.71
CA THR A 149 -5.04 10.14 -2.00
C THR A 149 -3.97 10.21 -3.07
N ILE A 150 -3.86 9.15 -3.87
CA ILE A 150 -2.97 9.12 -5.03
C ILE A 150 -3.75 9.06 -6.32
N SER A 151 -3.14 9.58 -7.39
CA SER A 151 -3.69 9.44 -8.73
C SER A 151 -3.77 7.96 -9.12
N ALA A 152 -4.88 7.58 -9.74
CA ALA A 152 -5.06 6.30 -10.38
C ALA A 152 -5.21 6.52 -11.88
N SER A 153 -4.50 5.74 -12.69
CA SER A 153 -4.53 5.84 -14.14
C SER A 153 -4.93 4.52 -14.78
N GLY A 154 -5.31 4.56 -16.06
CA GLY A 154 -5.71 3.38 -16.81
C GLY A 154 -6.67 3.74 -17.94
N PRO A 155 -6.87 2.83 -18.91
CA PRO A 155 -7.93 3.01 -19.89
C PRO A 155 -9.31 2.99 -19.23
N ALA A 156 -10.30 3.59 -19.89
CA ALA A 156 -11.68 3.50 -19.44
C ALA A 156 -12.13 2.03 -19.44
N ILE A 157 -12.71 1.59 -18.33
CA ILE A 157 -13.22 0.23 -18.17
C ILE A 157 -14.65 0.22 -18.69
N ILE A 158 -14.84 -0.48 -19.81
CA ILE A 158 -16.13 -0.57 -20.53
C ILE A 158 -17.15 -1.31 -19.64
N PRO A 159 -18.45 -0.97 -19.72
CA PRO A 159 -19.53 -1.71 -19.09
C PRO A 159 -19.42 -3.22 -19.30
N GLU A 160 -19.65 -3.98 -18.23
CA GLU A 160 -19.63 -5.45 -18.19
C GLU A 160 -18.27 -6.09 -18.53
N GLU A 161 -17.20 -5.30 -18.58
CA GLU A 161 -15.83 -5.75 -18.86
C GLU A 161 -14.90 -5.54 -17.66
N ARG A 162 -13.69 -6.08 -17.80
CA ARG A 162 -12.58 -5.88 -16.87
C ARG A 162 -11.53 -4.97 -17.49
N GLY A 163 -10.85 -4.21 -16.64
CA GLY A 163 -9.71 -3.42 -17.04
C GLY A 163 -8.75 -3.24 -15.87
N HIS A 164 -7.65 -2.53 -16.13
CA HIS A 164 -6.59 -2.34 -15.14
C HIS A 164 -6.54 -0.90 -14.66
N ILE A 165 -6.21 -0.75 -13.39
CA ILE A 165 -5.97 0.51 -12.71
C ILE A 165 -4.52 0.49 -12.24
N GLU A 166 -3.76 1.50 -12.61
CA GLU A 166 -2.38 1.71 -12.21
C GLU A 166 -2.33 2.72 -11.07
N VAL A 167 -1.64 2.36 -9.98
CA VAL A 167 -1.44 3.23 -8.81
C VAL A 167 -0.06 3.03 -8.18
N GLN A 168 0.64 4.12 -7.88
CA GLN A 168 1.91 4.08 -7.13
C GLN A 168 1.63 4.17 -5.63
N VAL A 169 1.46 3.01 -4.99
CA VAL A 169 0.99 2.92 -3.59
C VAL A 169 2.11 2.88 -2.56
N VAL A 170 3.32 2.46 -2.95
CA VAL A 170 4.49 2.54 -2.08
C VAL A 170 5.38 3.68 -2.59
N PRO A 171 5.32 4.85 -1.93
CA PRO A 171 6.22 5.94 -2.24
C PRO A 171 7.64 5.65 -1.74
N SER A 172 8.64 6.33 -2.28
CA SER A 172 10.05 6.11 -1.91
C SER A 172 10.33 6.38 -0.44
N GLN A 173 9.62 7.35 0.14
CA GLN A 173 9.70 7.67 1.55
C GLN A 173 9.38 6.43 2.39
N LEU A 174 8.25 5.75 2.13
CA LEU A 174 7.87 4.54 2.87
C LEU A 174 8.99 3.49 2.85
N ILE A 175 9.57 3.26 1.68
CA ILE A 175 10.70 2.33 1.53
C ILE A 175 11.89 2.78 2.37
N GLU A 176 12.27 4.06 2.32
CA GLU A 176 13.38 4.61 3.10
C GLU A 176 13.14 4.41 4.60
N GLY A 177 11.95 4.71 5.13
CA GLY A 177 11.69 4.52 6.57
C GLY A 177 11.62 3.05 7.00
N ILE A 178 11.15 2.14 6.15
CA ILE A 178 11.25 0.70 6.43
C ILE A 178 12.71 0.25 6.38
N TYR A 179 13.49 0.73 5.41
CA TYR A 179 14.91 0.47 5.33
C TYR A 179 15.65 0.97 6.57
N ASP A 180 15.37 2.19 7.03
CA ASP A 180 15.94 2.76 8.26
C ASP A 180 15.57 1.93 9.50
N THR A 181 14.35 1.39 9.55
CA THR A 181 13.92 0.47 10.61
C THR A 181 14.77 -0.79 10.63
N PHE A 182 15.07 -1.34 9.46
CA PHE A 182 15.92 -2.51 9.31
C PHE A 182 17.38 -2.20 9.66
N GLU A 183 17.89 -1.03 9.29
CA GLU A 183 19.21 -0.56 9.72
C GLU A 183 19.30 -0.37 11.23
N PHE A 184 18.29 0.24 11.87
CA PHE A 184 18.22 0.31 13.34
C PHE A 184 18.27 -1.08 13.96
N ALA A 185 17.53 -2.04 13.42
CA ALA A 185 17.50 -3.41 13.94
C ALA A 185 18.87 -4.10 13.85
N LYS A 186 19.54 -3.99 12.69
CA LYS A 186 20.89 -4.52 12.46
C LYS A 186 21.90 -3.90 13.42
N GLN A 187 21.90 -2.57 13.53
CA GLN A 187 22.84 -1.86 14.41
C GLN A 187 22.53 -2.07 15.90
N ALA A 188 21.26 -2.22 16.28
CA ALA A 188 20.85 -2.57 17.65
C ALA A 188 21.37 -3.95 18.06
N ASP A 189 21.32 -4.93 17.15
CA ASP A 189 21.87 -6.25 17.40
C ASP A 189 23.39 -6.23 17.58
N LEU A 190 24.10 -5.53 16.69
CA LEU A 190 25.55 -5.34 16.79
C LEU A 190 25.97 -4.60 18.07
N CYS A 191 25.23 -3.57 18.49
CA CYS A 191 25.45 -2.88 19.75
C CYS A 191 25.27 -3.81 20.96
N CYS A 192 24.21 -4.63 20.96
CA CYS A 192 24.01 -5.63 22.01
C CYS A 192 25.16 -6.64 22.08
N ASP A 193 25.59 -7.16 20.93
CA ASP A 193 26.69 -8.13 20.86
C ASP A 193 28.01 -7.52 21.36
N GLN A 194 28.30 -6.27 20.96
CA GLN A 194 29.48 -5.55 21.44
C GLN A 194 29.44 -5.32 22.96
N ALA A 195 28.26 -4.99 23.51
CA ALA A 195 28.08 -4.75 24.93
C ALA A 195 28.16 -6.03 25.79
N GLY A 196 28.18 -7.23 25.18
CA GLY A 196 28.09 -8.51 25.89
C GLY A 196 26.66 -8.91 26.24
N GLY A 197 25.66 -8.27 25.62
CA GLY A 197 24.24 -8.53 25.76
C GLY A 197 23.41 -7.24 25.84
N CYS A 198 22.14 -7.31 25.42
CA CYS A 198 21.28 -6.12 25.41
C CYS A 198 20.94 -5.54 26.78
N GLN A 199 21.18 -6.27 27.87
CA GLN A 199 20.99 -5.74 29.22
C GLN A 199 22.17 -4.85 29.67
N GLU A 200 23.30 -4.96 28.98
CA GLU A 200 24.56 -4.27 29.33
C GLU A 200 24.76 -2.96 28.54
N VAL A 201 23.89 -2.66 27.56
CA VAL A 201 24.02 -1.48 26.69
C VAL A 201 23.98 -0.16 27.45
N GLY A 202 23.37 -0.12 28.65
CA GLY A 202 23.39 1.06 29.51
C GLY A 202 24.78 1.50 30.00
N SER A 203 25.78 0.63 29.83
CA SER A 203 27.19 0.90 30.15
C SER A 203 28.10 0.89 28.92
N ALA A 204 27.55 0.68 27.73
CA ALA A 204 28.34 0.63 26.50
C ALA A 204 28.90 2.03 26.15
N SER A 205 30.06 2.04 25.49
CA SER A 205 30.58 3.29 24.90
C SER A 205 29.76 3.65 23.67
N VAL A 206 29.46 4.94 23.52
CA VAL A 206 28.83 5.54 22.33
C VAL A 206 29.82 6.36 21.51
N ASP A 207 31.13 6.07 21.64
CA ASP A 207 32.14 6.68 20.79
C ASP A 207 31.90 6.29 19.33
N ALA A 208 32.16 7.21 18.38
CA ALA A 208 31.83 7.04 16.95
C ALA A 208 32.40 5.77 16.28
N ASN A 209 33.42 5.13 16.88
CA ASN A 209 34.05 3.91 16.37
C ASN A 209 33.47 2.61 16.97
N THR A 210 32.44 2.70 17.82
CA THR A 210 31.74 1.57 18.43
C THR A 210 30.43 1.29 17.71
N GLU A 211 29.90 0.06 17.80
CA GLU A 211 28.60 -0.28 17.21
C GLU A 211 27.46 0.49 17.89
N CYS A 212 27.52 0.69 19.22
CA CYS A 212 26.56 1.54 19.91
C CYS A 212 26.70 3.02 19.53
N GLY A 213 27.91 3.52 19.25
CA GLY A 213 28.12 4.86 18.70
C GLY A 213 27.58 5.03 17.28
N LYS A 214 27.70 4.00 16.43
CA LYS A 214 27.08 3.98 15.09
C LYS A 214 25.56 3.94 15.18
N LEU A 215 25.00 3.16 16.09
CA LEU A 215 23.57 3.15 16.36
C LEU A 215 23.07 4.52 16.84
N GLN A 216 23.81 5.17 17.75
CA GLN A 216 23.48 6.52 18.21
C GLN A 216 23.51 7.52 17.05
N ALA A 217 24.54 7.48 16.20
CA ALA A 217 24.61 8.33 15.02
C ALA A 217 23.43 8.10 14.06
N LEU A 218 23.00 6.85 13.90
CA LEU A 218 21.84 6.51 13.07
C LEU A 218 20.54 7.05 13.68
N PHE A 219 20.33 6.90 15.01
CA PHE A 219 19.21 7.51 15.72
C PHE A 219 19.18 9.03 15.54
N ASP A 220 20.31 9.69 15.76
CA ASP A 220 20.40 11.15 15.64
C ASP A 220 20.15 11.62 14.20
N THR A 221 20.60 10.84 13.20
CA THR A 221 20.43 11.17 11.77
C THR A 221 18.98 11.02 11.31
N VAL A 222 18.32 9.92 11.67
CA VAL A 222 17.00 9.56 11.12
C VAL A 222 15.86 10.07 12.00
N ALA A 223 15.95 9.88 13.32
CA ALA A 223 14.90 10.26 14.26
C ALA A 223 15.11 11.65 14.88
N GLY A 224 16.32 12.21 14.74
CA GLY A 224 16.72 13.47 15.34
C GLY A 224 17.42 13.30 16.69
N GLU A 225 18.24 14.30 17.05
CA GLU A 225 19.01 14.28 18.29
C GLU A 225 18.12 14.06 19.51
N ASN A 226 18.53 13.14 20.39
CA ASN A 226 17.83 12.79 21.64
C ASN A 226 16.46 12.11 21.47
N ALA A 227 16.03 11.76 20.26
CA ALA A 227 14.80 10.99 20.07
C ALA A 227 14.92 9.57 20.64
N PHE A 228 16.09 8.94 20.45
CA PHE A 228 16.44 7.64 20.99
C PHE A 228 17.88 7.63 21.51
N SER A 229 18.20 6.71 22.41
CA SER A 229 19.57 6.52 22.88
C SER A 229 20.05 5.08 22.73
N ALA A 230 21.24 4.92 22.17
CA ALA A 230 21.93 3.62 22.11
C ALA A 230 22.36 3.10 23.50
N ASN A 231 22.32 3.96 24.53
CA ASN A 231 22.56 3.58 25.93
C ASN A 231 21.26 3.27 26.70
N THR A 232 20.09 3.37 26.07
CA THR A 232 18.83 3.01 26.71
C THR A 232 18.43 1.61 26.27
N ILE A 233 18.40 0.66 27.22
CA ILE A 233 18.01 -0.74 26.96
C ILE A 233 16.67 -0.80 26.21
N ALA A 234 15.69 0.00 26.63
CA ALA A 234 14.36 0.03 26.01
C ALA A 234 14.39 0.51 24.55
N ASP A 235 15.25 1.46 24.19
CA ASP A 235 15.35 1.97 22.82
C ASP A 235 16.08 0.97 21.93
N VAL A 236 17.14 0.33 22.43
CA VAL A 236 17.87 -0.71 21.68
C VAL A 236 16.99 -1.95 21.47
N GLN A 237 16.34 -2.45 22.53
CA GLN A 237 15.48 -3.64 22.45
C GLN A 237 14.24 -3.43 21.59
N ARG A 238 13.76 -2.19 21.44
CA ARG A 238 12.61 -1.85 20.60
C ARG A 238 12.79 -2.26 19.14
N TRP A 239 13.99 -2.06 18.58
CA TRP A 239 14.22 -2.27 17.15
C TRP A 239 14.65 -3.69 16.80
N ARG A 240 15.23 -4.43 17.74
CA ARG A 240 15.82 -5.75 17.48
C ARG A 240 14.89 -6.75 16.78
N PRO A 241 13.59 -6.84 17.10
CA PRO A 241 12.79 -7.90 16.47
C PRO A 241 12.55 -7.69 14.98
N PHE A 242 12.76 -6.47 14.45
CA PHE A 242 12.74 -6.22 13.01
C PHE A 242 13.91 -6.89 12.27
N LEU A 243 14.94 -7.35 12.99
CA LEU A 243 16.05 -8.13 12.42
C LEU A 243 15.51 -9.34 11.64
N ALA A 244 14.40 -9.96 12.06
CA ALA A 244 13.78 -11.11 11.40
C ALA A 244 13.36 -10.87 9.93
N TYR A 245 13.24 -9.60 9.52
CA TYR A 245 12.87 -9.17 8.17
C TYR A 245 14.08 -8.73 7.33
N THR A 246 15.28 -8.80 7.91
CA THR A 246 16.52 -8.33 7.29
C THR A 246 17.36 -9.47 6.72
N SER A 247 18.20 -9.15 5.74
CA SER A 247 19.07 -10.10 5.03
C SER A 247 20.05 -10.84 5.95
N VAL A 248 20.40 -10.25 7.10
CA VAL A 248 21.35 -10.82 8.05
C VAL A 248 20.72 -11.89 8.96
N PHE A 249 19.39 -11.96 9.04
CA PHE A 249 18.71 -12.99 9.82
C PHE A 249 18.73 -14.32 9.09
N THR A 250 19.71 -15.14 9.45
CA THR A 250 19.75 -16.56 9.09
C THR A 250 19.23 -17.38 10.24
N ASN A 251 17.99 -17.90 10.12
CA ASN A 251 17.56 -18.89 11.11
C ASN A 251 18.37 -20.20 10.94
N SER A 252 18.33 -21.06 11.95
CA SER A 252 19.03 -22.36 12.02
C SER A 252 18.73 -23.33 10.86
N THR A 253 17.78 -23.00 9.98
CA THR A 253 17.43 -23.77 8.78
C THR A 253 17.95 -23.16 7.48
N GLY A 254 18.71 -22.06 7.52
CA GLY A 254 19.19 -21.34 6.33
C GLY A 254 18.05 -20.69 5.53
N LYS A 255 16.88 -20.47 6.13
CA LYS A 255 15.74 -19.85 5.44
C LYS A 255 15.94 -18.34 5.32
N ARG A 256 15.40 -17.83 4.22
CA ARG A 256 15.30 -16.41 3.83
C ARG A 256 14.62 -15.56 4.93
N PRO A 257 14.87 -14.24 4.95
CA PRO A 257 14.18 -13.32 5.85
C PRO A 257 12.66 -13.47 5.74
N SER A 258 11.97 -13.24 6.86
CA SER A 258 10.51 -13.13 6.88
C SER A 258 10.09 -11.84 6.19
N GLN A 259 8.80 -11.69 5.92
CA GLN A 259 8.25 -10.44 5.38
C GLN A 259 7.54 -9.65 6.47
N TYR A 260 7.83 -8.37 6.56
CA TYR A 260 7.10 -7.40 7.35
C TYR A 260 5.81 -7.04 6.61
N ALA A 261 4.70 -7.68 6.97
CA ALA A 261 3.43 -7.50 6.28
C ALA A 261 2.73 -6.19 6.70
N MET A 262 2.38 -5.38 5.71
CA MET A 262 1.49 -4.23 5.87
C MET A 262 0.30 -4.41 4.94
N ARG A 263 -0.90 -4.09 5.42
CA ARG A 263 -2.12 -4.17 4.64
C ARG A 263 -2.45 -2.81 4.06
N LEU A 264 -2.54 -2.74 2.74
CA LEU A 264 -3.08 -1.60 2.02
C LEU A 264 -4.59 -1.75 1.92
N ARG A 265 -5.36 -0.74 2.30
CA ARG A 265 -6.82 -0.75 2.22
C ARG A 265 -7.36 0.58 1.74
N GLY A 266 -8.36 0.57 0.88
CA GLY A 266 -8.90 1.81 0.32
C GLY A 266 -10.00 1.59 -0.70
N ARG A 267 -10.38 2.66 -1.39
CA ARG A 267 -11.37 2.66 -2.48
C ARG A 267 -10.84 3.42 -3.67
N PHE A 268 -11.10 2.90 -4.86
CA PHE A 268 -10.84 3.59 -6.10
C PHE A 268 -12.02 4.51 -6.42
N GLU A 269 -11.72 5.66 -7.00
CA GLU A 269 -12.70 6.50 -7.65
C GLU A 269 -12.42 6.55 -9.14
N GLY A 270 -13.50 6.52 -9.91
CA GLY A 270 -13.47 6.77 -11.34
C GLY A 270 -14.56 7.75 -11.74
N MET A 271 -14.52 8.16 -13.00
CA MET A 271 -15.48 9.10 -13.57
C MET A 271 -16.06 8.56 -14.87
N THR A 272 -17.36 8.73 -15.03
CA THR A 272 -18.08 8.40 -16.26
C THR A 272 -17.94 9.52 -17.30
N PRO A 273 -18.22 9.28 -18.59
CA PRO A 273 -18.28 10.32 -19.61
C PRO A 273 -19.29 11.45 -19.32
N SER A 274 -20.32 11.18 -18.52
CA SER A 274 -21.29 12.20 -18.06
C SER A 274 -20.72 13.12 -16.97
N GLY A 275 -19.56 12.79 -16.40
CA GLY A 275 -18.92 13.53 -15.31
C GLY A 275 -19.34 13.05 -13.91
N ASP A 276 -20.04 11.93 -13.80
CA ASP A 276 -20.44 11.37 -12.51
C ASP A 276 -19.26 10.64 -11.87
N LEU A 277 -19.04 10.88 -10.58
CA LEU A 277 -18.03 10.17 -9.78
C LEU A 277 -18.60 8.84 -9.30
N ILE A 278 -17.83 7.77 -9.49
CA ILE A 278 -18.16 6.42 -9.06
C ILE A 278 -17.06 5.95 -8.10
N THR A 279 -17.46 5.61 -6.88
CA THR A 279 -16.56 5.00 -5.88
C THR A 279 -16.67 3.48 -5.96
N SER A 280 -15.56 2.78 -5.82
CA SER A 280 -15.52 1.33 -5.84
C SER A 280 -15.94 0.68 -4.52
N SER A 281 -16.18 -0.63 -4.56
CA SER A 281 -16.08 -1.45 -3.35
C SER A 281 -14.69 -1.33 -2.72
N GLU A 282 -14.59 -1.62 -1.43
CA GLU A 282 -13.30 -1.57 -0.75
C GLU A 282 -12.33 -2.61 -1.30
N TYR A 283 -11.09 -2.17 -1.54
CA TYR A 283 -9.95 -3.00 -1.92
C TYR A 283 -9.04 -3.19 -0.71
N ALA A 284 -8.52 -4.40 -0.54
CA ALA A 284 -7.50 -4.69 0.46
C ALA A 284 -6.47 -5.68 -0.10
N THR A 285 -5.19 -5.42 0.14
CA THR A 285 -4.11 -6.34 -0.21
C THR A 285 -2.99 -6.28 0.82
N ASP A 286 -2.30 -7.40 1.02
CA ASP A 286 -1.15 -7.49 1.92
C ASP A 286 0.15 -7.33 1.10
N ILE A 287 1.02 -6.42 1.55
CA ILE A 287 2.32 -6.13 0.96
C ILE A 287 3.39 -6.44 2.01
N GLY A 288 4.26 -7.40 1.69
CA GLY A 288 5.37 -7.80 2.55
C GLY A 288 6.63 -7.00 2.24
N PHE A 289 7.22 -6.36 3.24
CA PHE A 289 8.48 -5.64 3.10
C PHE A 289 9.63 -6.44 3.73
N CYS A 290 10.79 -6.44 3.10
CA CYS A 290 11.94 -7.19 3.57
C CYS A 290 13.23 -6.69 2.94
N GLU A 291 14.36 -7.09 3.49
CA GLU A 291 15.68 -6.83 2.91
C GLU A 291 16.26 -8.14 2.36
N GLY A 292 16.57 -8.20 1.06
CA GLY A 292 17.20 -9.37 0.44
C GLY A 292 16.24 -10.54 0.21
N CYS A 293 14.95 -10.27 -0.01
CA CYS A 293 13.91 -11.28 -0.08
C CYS A 293 13.48 -11.70 -1.48
N VAL A 294 13.88 -10.98 -2.54
CA VAL A 294 13.44 -11.14 -3.95
C VAL A 294 12.64 -12.43 -4.23
N PHE A 295 11.33 -12.27 -4.25
CA PHE A 295 10.32 -13.31 -4.37
C PHE A 295 9.85 -13.42 -5.82
N ASN A 296 10.39 -14.37 -6.57
CA ASN A 296 9.97 -14.70 -7.93
C ASN A 296 10.27 -13.65 -9.02
N ALA A 297 10.40 -14.13 -10.26
CA ALA A 297 10.62 -13.30 -11.44
C ALA A 297 9.53 -12.21 -11.62
N ALA A 298 8.30 -12.49 -11.21
CA ALA A 298 7.19 -11.54 -11.21
C ALA A 298 7.44 -10.27 -10.37
N SER A 299 8.12 -10.37 -9.22
CA SER A 299 8.38 -9.21 -8.36
C SER A 299 9.44 -8.27 -8.95
N LEU A 300 10.32 -8.79 -9.82
CA LEU A 300 11.36 -8.00 -10.49
C LEU A 300 10.77 -7.04 -11.53
N CYS A 301 9.59 -7.35 -12.06
CA CYS A 301 8.92 -6.53 -13.08
C CYS A 301 8.05 -5.40 -12.50
N LEU A 302 7.95 -5.29 -11.18
CA LEU A 302 7.14 -4.26 -10.51
C LEU A 302 7.76 -2.84 -10.56
N ASN A 303 8.97 -2.69 -11.11
CA ASN A 303 9.70 -1.43 -11.24
C ASN A 303 9.79 -0.93 -12.71
N TYR A 304 9.14 -1.60 -13.66
CA TYR A 304 9.24 -1.31 -15.09
C TYR A 304 8.08 -0.45 -15.60
#